data_AF-A0A7E5X236-F1
#
_entry.id   AF-A0A7E5X236-F1
#
_cell.length_a   1.000
_cell.length_b   1.000
_cell.length_c   1.000
_cell.angle_alpha   90.00
_cell.angle_beta   90.00
_cell.angle_gamma   90.00
#
_symmetry.space_group_name_H-M   'P 1'
#
loop_
_entity.id
_entity.type
_entity.pdbx_description
1 polymer ?
#
loop_
_entity_poly.entity_id
_entity_poly.type
_entity_poly.pdbx_seq_one_letter_code
_entity_poly.pdbx_strand_id
1 'polypeptide(L)'
;MSFNLPPLKVKPEHVSNIEPQEGPFGVPNPLVAGLAATKNKLGMSHPLEVSERSFHLNQEKMNMAMLRNIQGLHAPLKLTMEMKFTSKVGHLPFLQRSNFQSDVLSGRHLDIGFEDILNTPELCEVAGQPHAVVERSLGIL
;
A
#
# COMPACT_ATOMS: atom_id res chain seq x y z
N MET A 1 3.93 31.71 8.34
CA MET A 1 4.82 30.62 7.89
C MET A 1 3.98 29.37 7.69
N SER A 2 3.70 28.95 6.44
CA SER A 2 2.99 27.69 6.18
C SER A 2 3.99 26.54 6.16
N PHE A 3 3.68 25.44 6.84
CA PHE A 3 4.54 24.25 6.92
C PHE A 3 4.58 23.41 5.63
N ASN A 4 3.83 23.79 4.58
CA ASN A 4 3.76 23.10 3.28
C ASN A 4 3.65 21.57 3.40
N LEU A 5 2.76 21.10 4.28
CA LEU A 5 2.55 19.68 4.52
C LEU A 5 1.74 19.04 3.38
N PRO A 6 2.08 17.81 2.96
CA PRO A 6 1.27 17.09 1.99
C PRO A 6 -0.12 16.75 2.58
N PRO A 7 -1.19 16.75 1.77
CA PRO A 7 -2.53 16.46 2.24
C PRO A 7 -2.71 14.97 2.57
N LEU A 8 -3.43 14.69 3.66
CA LEU A 8 -3.82 13.32 4.02
C LEU A 8 -4.90 12.75 3.08
N LYS A 9 -5.87 13.60 2.72
CA LYS A 9 -6.95 13.24 1.80
C LYS A 9 -6.40 13.19 0.39
N VAL A 10 -6.56 12.05 -0.28
CA VAL A 10 -6.29 11.94 -1.71
C VAL A 10 -7.27 12.86 -2.43
N LYS A 11 -6.77 13.74 -3.31
CA LYS A 11 -7.65 14.49 -4.20
C LYS A 11 -8.41 13.47 -5.03
N PRO A 12 -9.74 13.56 -5.16
CA PRO A 12 -10.49 12.60 -5.95
C PRO A 12 -9.88 12.56 -7.35
N GLU A 13 -9.31 11.41 -7.70
CA GLU A 13 -9.02 11.07 -9.09
C GLU A 13 -10.33 11.28 -9.81
N HIS A 14 -10.36 12.26 -10.71
CA HIS A 14 -11.55 12.75 -11.39
C HIS A 14 -12.43 11.54 -11.75
N VAL A 15 -13.66 11.47 -11.22
CA VAL A 15 -14.71 10.63 -11.81
C VAL A 15 -15.12 11.33 -13.09
N SER A 16 -14.18 11.51 -14.02
CA SER A 16 -14.55 11.65 -15.41
C SER A 16 -15.26 10.35 -15.72
N ASN A 17 -16.55 10.43 -16.06
CA ASN A 17 -17.16 9.43 -16.90
C ASN A 17 -16.15 9.17 -18.01
N ILE A 18 -15.46 8.03 -17.95
CA ILE A 18 -14.69 7.56 -19.08
C ILE A 18 -15.78 7.20 -20.06
N GLU A 19 -16.10 8.13 -20.97
CA GLU A 19 -16.93 7.79 -22.12
C GLU A 19 -16.17 6.66 -22.81
N PRO A 20 -16.73 5.44 -22.89
CA PRO A 20 -16.08 4.38 -23.63
C PRO A 20 -15.87 4.93 -25.05
N GLN A 21 -14.68 4.77 -25.63
CA GLN A 21 -14.50 5.05 -27.06
C GLN A 21 -15.41 4.10 -27.83
N GLU A 22 -16.58 4.60 -28.21
CA GLU A 22 -17.56 3.87 -28.96
C GLU A 22 -17.06 3.75 -30.40
N GLY A 23 -16.96 2.51 -30.90
CA GLY A 23 -16.82 2.29 -32.32
C GLY A 23 -18.05 2.79 -33.07
N PRO A 24 -18.06 2.76 -34.42
CA PRO A 24 -19.18 3.21 -35.24
C PRO A 24 -20.54 2.53 -34.95
N PHE A 25 -20.57 1.51 -34.09
CA PHE A 25 -21.75 0.76 -33.66
C PHE A 25 -22.05 0.88 -32.14
N GLY A 26 -21.46 1.84 -31.41
CA GLY A 26 -21.73 2.02 -29.98
C GLY A 26 -21.10 0.96 -29.06
N VAL A 27 -20.22 0.11 -29.60
CA VAL A 27 -19.50 -0.94 -28.84
C VAL A 27 -18.01 -0.60 -28.82
N PRO A 28 -17.34 -0.60 -27.66
CA PRO A 28 -15.90 -0.35 -27.58
C PRO A 28 -15.12 -1.47 -28.28
N ASN A 29 -14.20 -1.10 -29.16
CA ASN A 29 -13.39 -2.06 -29.91
C ASN A 29 -12.28 -2.65 -29.01
N PRO A 30 -12.31 -3.95 -28.68
CA PRO A 30 -11.34 -4.56 -27.77
C PRO A 30 -9.90 -4.60 -28.32
N LEU A 31 -9.74 -4.51 -29.65
CA LEU A 31 -8.41 -4.48 -30.29
C LEU A 31 -7.69 -3.14 -30.10
N VAL A 32 -8.44 -2.04 -29.94
CA VAL A 32 -7.89 -0.68 -29.76
C VAL A 32 -7.82 -0.34 -28.28
N ALA A 33 -8.85 -0.71 -27.51
CA ALA A 33 -8.94 -0.41 -26.09
C ALA A 33 -8.12 -1.39 -25.22
N GLY A 34 -7.83 -2.60 -25.72
CA GLY A 34 -7.11 -3.66 -25.00
C GLY A 34 -8.02 -4.48 -24.09
N LEU A 35 -7.59 -5.72 -23.76
CA LEU A 35 -8.36 -6.70 -22.96
C LEU A 35 -8.81 -6.18 -21.58
N ALA A 36 -8.09 -5.19 -21.02
CA ALA A 36 -8.40 -4.60 -19.73
C ALA A 36 -9.41 -3.44 -19.80
N ALA A 37 -9.65 -2.84 -20.97
CA ALA A 37 -10.51 -1.66 -21.09
C ALA A 37 -12.01 -1.97 -21.01
N THR A 38 -12.42 -3.23 -21.10
CA THR A 38 -13.80 -3.65 -20.82
C THR A 38 -14.11 -3.71 -19.32
N LYS A 39 -13.10 -3.67 -18.44
CA LYS A 39 -13.30 -3.40 -17.01
C LYS A 39 -13.48 -1.89 -16.78
N ASN A 40 -14.57 -1.35 -17.31
CA ASN A 40 -15.11 -0.12 -16.73
C ASN A 40 -15.32 -0.39 -15.24
N LYS A 41 -14.86 0.51 -14.36
CA LYS A 41 -15.15 0.45 -12.91
C LYS A 41 -16.66 0.65 -12.73
N LEU A 42 -17.44 -0.39 -13.03
CA LEU A 42 -18.91 -0.39 -13.03
C LEU A 42 -19.50 -0.53 -11.62
N GLY A 43 -18.64 -0.46 -10.60
CA GLY A 43 -19.06 -0.47 -9.20
C GLY A 43 -19.27 0.96 -8.70
N MET A 44 -20.29 1.14 -7.86
CA MET A 44 -20.41 2.33 -7.01
C MET A 44 -19.22 2.35 -6.04
N SER A 45 -18.12 2.99 -6.44
CA SER A 45 -16.97 3.19 -5.55
C SER A 45 -17.31 4.31 -4.58
N HIS A 46 -17.15 4.04 -3.28
CA HIS A 46 -17.39 5.05 -2.26
C HIS A 46 -16.35 6.18 -2.44
N PRO A 47 -16.73 7.47 -2.37
CA PRO A 47 -15.79 8.57 -2.58
C PRO A 47 -14.60 8.55 -1.59
N LEU A 48 -14.78 7.96 -0.41
CA LEU A 48 -13.68 7.77 0.56
C LEU A 48 -12.80 6.56 0.27
N GLU A 49 -13.22 5.60 -0.57
CA GLU A 49 -12.46 4.37 -0.82
C GLU A 49 -11.04 4.68 -1.32
N VAL A 50 -10.92 5.65 -2.23
CA VAL A 50 -9.63 6.09 -2.78
C VAL A 50 -8.76 6.76 -1.70
N SER A 51 -9.39 7.52 -0.81
CA SER A 51 -8.70 8.20 0.29
C SER A 51 -8.20 7.19 1.34
N GLU A 52 -9.07 6.28 1.79
CA GLU A 52 -8.76 5.25 2.79
C GLU A 52 -7.67 4.31 2.31
N ARG A 53 -7.70 3.89 1.03
CA ARG A 53 -6.67 2.99 0.46
C ARG A 53 -5.25 3.53 0.60
N SER A 54 -5.05 4.85 0.58
CA SER A 54 -3.73 5.48 0.66
C SER A 54 -3.48 6.24 1.96
N PHE A 55 -4.37 6.09 2.95
CA PHE A 55 -4.36 6.90 4.17
C PHE A 55 -3.03 6.80 4.93
N HIS A 56 -2.60 5.58 5.26
CA HIS A 56 -1.35 5.35 6.01
C HIS A 56 -0.12 5.91 5.28
N LEU A 57 0.00 5.68 3.97
CA LEU A 57 1.14 6.19 3.19
C LEU A 57 1.16 7.73 3.16
N ASN A 58 -0.01 8.36 3.11
CA ASN A 58 -0.10 9.83 3.14
C ASN A 58 0.21 10.38 4.53
N GLN A 59 -0.21 9.69 5.59
CA GLN A 59 0.12 10.03 6.96
C GLN A 59 1.63 9.94 7.21
N GLU A 60 2.29 8.88 6.76
CA GLU A 60 3.74 8.76 6.82
C GLU A 60 4.45 9.89 6.06
N LYS A 61 4.00 10.23 4.85
CA LYS A 61 4.55 11.35 4.08
C LYS A 61 4.41 12.68 4.81
N MET A 62 3.25 12.93 5.41
CA MET A 62 2.99 14.12 6.21
C MET A 62 3.91 14.17 7.43
N ASN A 63 4.05 13.05 8.16
CA ASN A 63 4.91 12.94 9.33
C ASN A 63 6.39 13.17 8.96
N MET A 64 6.86 12.61 7.85
CA MET A 64 8.25 12.82 7.37
C MET A 64 8.50 14.29 6.98
N ALA A 65 7.53 14.94 6.33
CA ALA A 65 7.61 16.37 6.03
C ALA A 65 7.61 17.23 7.31
N MET A 66 6.79 16.87 8.29
CA MET A 66 6.76 17.52 9.60
C MET A 66 8.09 17.36 10.35
N LEU A 67 8.63 16.14 10.43
CA LEU A 67 9.93 15.86 11.04
C LEU A 67 11.04 16.66 10.38
N ARG A 68 11.03 16.76 9.05
CA ARG A 68 11.98 17.60 8.30
C ARG A 68 11.87 19.06 8.70
N ASN A 69 10.66 19.58 8.89
CA ASN A 69 10.45 20.98 9.23
C ASN A 69 10.89 21.31 10.67
N ILE A 70 10.70 20.38 11.61
CA ILE A 70 11.02 20.58 13.03
C ILE A 70 12.50 20.32 13.31
N GLN A 71 13.02 19.19 12.84
CA GLN A 71 14.34 18.69 13.18
C GLN A 71 15.36 18.86 12.04
N GLY A 72 14.91 19.17 10.82
CA GLY A 72 15.77 19.25 9.64
C GLY A 72 15.89 17.91 8.90
N LEU A 73 16.73 17.88 7.86
CA LEU A 73 16.80 16.75 6.91
C LEU A 73 17.32 15.44 7.52
N HIS A 74 18.10 15.52 8.60
CA HIS A 74 18.72 14.34 9.22
C HIS A 74 17.70 13.37 9.84
N ALA A 75 16.59 13.89 10.38
CA ALA A 75 15.56 13.11 11.05
C ALA A 75 14.82 12.13 10.11
N PRO A 76 14.20 12.57 9.00
CA PRO A 76 13.57 11.64 8.06
C PRO A 76 14.58 10.69 7.40
N LEU A 77 15.83 11.12 7.19
CA LEU A 77 16.88 10.27 6.63
C LEU A 77 17.21 9.11 7.60
N LYS A 78 17.39 9.42 8.89
CA LYS A 78 17.60 8.40 9.93
C LYS A 78 16.44 7.42 9.99
N LEU A 79 15.20 7.91 10.05
CA LEU A 79 14.02 7.06 10.19
C LEU A 79 13.81 6.15 8.96
N THR A 80 14.04 6.67 7.75
CA THR A 80 13.97 5.87 6.52
C THR A 80 15.08 4.83 6.43
N MET A 81 16.29 5.11 6.93
CA MET A 81 17.36 4.11 7.05
C MET A 81 16.98 2.99 8.02
N GLU A 82 16.44 3.33 9.19
CA GLU A 82 15.98 2.36 10.19
C GLU A 82 14.85 1.48 9.61
N MET A 83 13.87 2.07 8.93
CA MET A 83 12.79 1.33 8.27
C MET A 83 13.29 0.37 7.16
N LYS A 84 14.34 0.78 6.44
CA LYS A 84 14.99 -0.08 5.44
C LYS A 84 15.75 -1.23 6.11
N PHE A 85 16.30 -1.00 7.29
CA PHE A 85 16.99 -2.02 8.06
C PHE A 85 16.02 -3.07 8.62
N THR A 86 14.88 -2.65 9.18
CA THR A 86 13.84 -3.56 9.70
C THR A 86 13.32 -4.50 8.62
N SER A 87 13.17 -3.99 7.38
CA SER A 87 12.76 -4.80 6.21
C SER A 87 13.75 -5.92 5.86
N LYS A 88 15.03 -5.76 6.20
CA LYS A 88 16.11 -6.71 5.90
C LYS A 88 16.38 -7.70 7.02
N VAL A 89 15.68 -7.60 8.15
CA VAL A 89 15.84 -8.57 9.24
C VAL A 89 15.50 -9.96 8.71
N GLY A 90 16.43 -10.89 8.91
CA GLY A 90 16.33 -12.26 8.42
C GLY A 90 15.07 -12.94 8.94
N HIS A 91 14.34 -13.61 8.06
CA HIS A 91 13.12 -14.33 8.40
C HIS A 91 12.97 -15.55 7.49
N LEU A 92 12.45 -16.63 8.04
CA LEU A 92 12.14 -17.83 7.26
C LEU A 92 10.90 -17.55 6.38
N PRO A 93 10.95 -17.84 5.07
CA PRO A 93 9.91 -17.41 4.14
C PRO A 93 8.56 -18.14 4.32
N PHE A 94 8.54 -19.25 5.06
CA PHE A 94 7.34 -20.02 5.36
C PHE A 94 6.67 -19.63 6.69
N LEU A 95 7.35 -18.84 7.53
CA LEU A 95 6.78 -18.37 8.78
C LEU A 95 6.13 -17.00 8.56
N GLN A 96 5.09 -16.68 9.33
CA GLN A 96 4.46 -15.37 9.31
C GLN A 96 5.39 -14.31 9.93
N ARG A 97 5.49 -13.14 9.29
CA ARG A 97 6.24 -12.00 9.84
C ARG A 97 5.31 -11.17 10.73
N SER A 98 5.74 -10.87 11.95
CA SER A 98 5.00 -9.95 12.83
C SER A 98 5.22 -8.48 12.51
N ASN A 99 6.31 -8.12 11.81
CA ASN A 99 6.66 -6.74 11.44
C ASN A 99 6.69 -5.71 12.60
N PHE A 100 6.83 -6.19 13.84
CA PHE A 100 6.74 -5.34 15.05
C PHE A 100 7.73 -4.16 15.04
N GLN A 101 8.96 -4.37 14.55
CA GLN A 101 9.95 -3.30 14.50
C GLN A 101 9.54 -2.16 13.55
N SER A 102 8.99 -2.47 12.38
CA SER A 102 8.47 -1.43 11.48
C SER A 102 7.26 -0.72 12.07
N ASP A 103 6.40 -1.44 12.80
CA ASP A 103 5.22 -0.85 13.44
C ASP A 103 5.60 0.09 14.60
N VAL A 104 6.69 -0.20 15.30
CA VAL A 104 7.28 0.72 16.30
C VAL A 104 7.75 2.01 15.64
N LEU A 105 8.50 1.91 14.53
CA LEU A 105 9.02 3.07 13.81
C LEU A 105 7.92 3.91 13.13
N SER A 106 6.86 3.25 12.64
CA SER A 106 5.70 3.93 12.04
C SER A 106 4.72 4.48 13.09
N GLY A 107 4.80 4.04 14.35
CA GLY A 107 3.84 4.38 15.39
C GLY A 107 2.52 3.59 15.35
N ARG A 108 2.39 2.62 14.44
CA ARG A 108 1.18 1.82 14.23
C ARG A 108 0.85 0.88 15.39
N HIS A 109 1.86 0.44 16.14
CA HIS A 109 1.73 -0.42 17.32
C HIS A 109 0.85 0.15 18.46
N LEU A 110 0.51 1.45 18.41
CA LEU A 110 -0.35 2.10 19.41
C LEU A 110 -1.84 2.03 19.04
N ASP A 111 -2.13 1.81 17.76
CA ASP A 111 -3.49 1.79 17.22
C ASP A 111 -3.91 0.34 16.94
N ILE A 112 -5.22 0.07 17.00
CA ILE A 112 -5.80 -1.24 16.66
C ILE A 112 -6.66 -1.06 15.41
N GLY A 113 -6.29 -1.74 14.33
CA GLY A 113 -6.98 -1.74 13.04
C GLY A 113 -7.96 -2.90 12.86
N PHE A 114 -8.65 -2.91 11.71
CA PHE A 114 -9.52 -4.04 11.33
C PHE A 114 -8.70 -5.28 10.99
N GLU A 115 -7.51 -5.07 10.44
CA GLU A 115 -6.50 -6.04 10.08
C GLU A 115 -6.01 -6.85 11.29
N ASP A 116 -5.92 -6.23 12.48
CA ASP A 116 -5.47 -6.93 13.69
C ASP A 116 -6.50 -7.94 14.19
N ILE A 117 -7.78 -7.71 13.86
CA ILE A 117 -8.91 -8.56 14.27
C ILE A 117 -9.22 -9.61 13.21
N LEU A 118 -9.20 -9.22 11.92
CA LEU A 118 -9.67 -10.04 10.81
C LEU A 118 -8.55 -10.80 10.08
N ASN A 119 -7.29 -10.37 10.21
CA ASN A 119 -6.13 -10.99 9.56
C ASN A 119 -5.16 -11.59 10.60
N THR A 120 -5.71 -12.35 11.54
CA THR A 120 -4.88 -13.02 12.55
C THR A 120 -4.00 -14.09 11.88
N PRO A 121 -2.74 -14.23 12.31
CA PRO A 121 -1.78 -15.14 11.67
C PRO A 121 -2.21 -16.61 11.76
N GLU A 122 -3.06 -16.95 12.73
CA GLU A 122 -3.60 -18.30 12.95
C GLU A 122 -4.62 -18.73 11.89
N LEU A 123 -5.30 -17.76 11.25
CA LEU A 123 -6.33 -18.01 10.24
C LEU A 123 -5.81 -17.89 8.81
N CYS A 124 -4.51 -17.65 8.63
CA CYS A 124 -3.92 -17.43 7.32
C CYS A 124 -3.67 -18.80 6.63
N GLU A 125 -4.40 -19.07 5.55
CA GLU A 125 -4.38 -20.34 4.81
C GLU A 125 -3.05 -20.64 4.08
N VAL A 126 -2.09 -19.72 4.14
CA VAL A 126 -0.82 -19.83 3.40
C VAL A 126 0.20 -20.62 4.22
N ALA A 127 0.08 -21.95 4.20
CA ALA A 127 1.16 -22.86 4.58
C ALA A 127 1.60 -23.66 3.35
N GLY A 128 2.48 -23.08 2.54
CA GLY A 128 3.21 -23.85 1.51
C GLY A 128 4.15 -24.86 2.16
N GLN A 129 4.49 -25.94 1.47
CA GLN A 129 5.51 -26.89 1.95
C GLN A 129 6.82 -26.13 2.27
N PRO A 130 7.35 -26.19 3.51
CA PRO A 130 8.48 -25.36 3.92
C PRO A 130 9.70 -25.48 3.00
N HIS A 131 10.00 -26.69 2.53
CA HIS A 131 11.09 -26.94 1.58
C HIS A 131 10.92 -26.19 0.26
N ALA A 132 9.75 -26.30 -0.38
CA ALA A 132 9.47 -25.64 -1.65
C ALA A 132 9.51 -24.09 -1.52
N VAL A 133 9.05 -23.55 -0.39
CA VAL A 133 9.08 -22.10 -0.13
C VAL A 133 10.51 -21.59 0.06
N VAL A 134 11.36 -22.35 0.77
CA VAL A 134 12.78 -22.02 0.95
C VAL A 134 13.56 -22.14 -0.35
N GLU A 135 13.36 -23.22 -1.11
CA GLU A 135 14.02 -23.43 -2.42
C GLU A 135 13.68 -22.30 -3.41
N ARG A 136 12.40 -21.88 -3.47
CA ARG A 136 11.99 -20.71 -4.25
C ARG A 136 12.66 -19.42 -3.76
N SER A 137 12.74 -19.20 -2.44
CA SER A 137 13.42 -18.01 -1.88
C SER A 137 14.92 -17.99 -2.19
N LEU A 138 15.55 -19.15 -2.37
CA LEU A 138 16.96 -19.30 -2.73
C LEU A 138 17.19 -19.33 -4.25
N GLY A 139 16.13 -19.34 -5.06
CA GLY A 139 16.20 -19.40 -6.53
C GLY A 139 16.62 -20.76 -7.08
N ILE A 140 16.37 -21.84 -6.33
CA ILE A 140 16.71 -23.22 -6.72
C ILE A 140 15.57 -23.86 -7.53
N LEU A 141 14.32 -23.52 -7.20
CA LEU A 141 13.07 -24.00 -7.82
C LEU A 141 12.40 -22.90 -8.65
#